data_AF-A0A5Q2N210-F1
#
_entry.id   AF-A0A5Q2N210-F1
#
_cell.length_a   1.000
_cell.length_b   1.000
_cell.length_c   1.000
_cell.angle_alpha   90.00
_cell.angle_beta   90.00
_cell.angle_gamma   90.00
#
_symmetry.space_group_name_H-M   'P 1'
#
loop_
_entity.id
_entity.type
_entity.pdbx_description
1 polymer ?
#
loop_
_entity_poly.entity_id
_entity_poly.type
_entity_poly.pdbx_seq_one_letter_code
_entity_poly.pdbx_strand_id
1 'polypeptide(L)'
;MVDSNVREEIKKIVLQYAEQVNKEFKLKEIYLYGSYIKGNHTEDSDIDVAVVAENFTGDLVEDTFRLMKLRRKIDYRIEPHPFLVDDFHENNPEAKEVIKSGLKVV
;
A
#
# COMPACT_ATOMS: atom_id res chain seq x y z
N MET A 1 8.76 -9.60 21.19
CA MET A 1 8.73 -10.82 20.36
C MET A 1 7.44 -10.97 19.56
N VAL A 2 6.30 -10.39 19.98
CA VAL A 2 5.02 -10.42 19.24
C VAL A 2 5.05 -9.54 17.97
N ASP A 3 5.64 -8.36 18.05
CA ASP A 3 5.62 -7.33 17.00
C ASP A 3 6.36 -7.72 15.70
N SER A 4 7.44 -8.50 15.79
CA SER A 4 8.22 -8.94 14.63
C SER A 4 7.48 -9.97 13.77
N ASN A 5 6.66 -10.84 14.38
CA ASN A 5 5.93 -11.86 13.64
C ASN A 5 4.74 -11.26 12.90
N VAL A 6 4.04 -10.30 13.53
CA VAL A 6 2.93 -9.58 12.88
C VAL A 6 3.45 -8.82 11.67
N ARG A 7 4.56 -8.08 11.80
CA ARG A 7 5.14 -7.34 10.67
C ARG A 7 5.49 -8.24 9.48
N GLU A 8 6.05 -9.43 9.72
CA GLU A 8 6.36 -10.38 8.65
C GLU A 8 5.10 -10.96 8.00
N GLU A 9 4.02 -11.19 8.76
CA GLU A 9 2.72 -11.59 8.21
C GLU A 9 2.12 -10.49 7.33
N ILE A 10 2.07 -9.25 7.82
CA ILE A 10 1.56 -8.11 7.04
C ILE A 10 2.39 -7.91 5.78
N LYS A 11 3.71 -8.02 5.86
CA LYS A 11 4.59 -7.93 4.68
C LYS A 11 4.26 -9.01 3.65
N LYS A 12 3.94 -10.24 4.05
CA LYS A 12 3.50 -11.30 3.14
C LYS A 12 2.16 -10.98 2.49
N ILE A 13 1.20 -10.44 3.24
CA ILE A 13 -0.08 -9.97 2.71
C ILE A 13 0.13 -8.89 1.65
N VAL A 14 0.99 -7.90 1.92
CA VAL A 14 1.32 -6.83 0.97
C VAL A 14 2.04 -7.36 -0.28
N LEU A 15 2.94 -8.34 -0.14
CA LEU A 15 3.58 -9.01 -1.27
C LEU A 15 2.55 -9.73 -2.17
N GLN A 16 1.62 -10.49 -1.58
CA GLN A 16 0.55 -11.16 -2.31
C GLN A 16 -0.39 -10.16 -2.99
N TYR A 17 -0.64 -9.02 -2.35
CA TYR A 17 -1.40 -7.94 -2.96
C TYR A 17 -0.68 -7.31 -4.15
N ALA A 18 0.63 -7.04 -4.02
CA ALA A 18 1.45 -6.53 -5.11
C ALA A 18 1.42 -7.46 -6.34
N GLU A 19 1.44 -8.79 -6.14
CA GLU A 19 1.26 -9.76 -7.22
C GLU A 19 -0.08 -9.63 -7.95
N GLN A 20 -1.17 -9.29 -7.26
CA GLN A 20 -2.46 -9.04 -7.92
C GLN A 20 -2.47 -7.69 -8.64
N VAL A 21 -1.91 -6.65 -8.02
CA VAL A 21 -1.80 -5.32 -8.62
C VAL A 21 -0.99 -5.38 -9.92
N ASN A 22 0.14 -6.09 -9.93
CA ASN A 22 1.03 -6.18 -11.08
C ASN A 22 0.42 -6.92 -12.29
N LYS A 23 -0.73 -7.59 -12.13
CA LYS A 23 -1.48 -8.21 -13.24
C LYS A 23 -2.32 -7.19 -14.02
N GLU A 24 -2.73 -6.10 -13.39
CA GLU A 24 -3.64 -5.10 -13.97
C GLU A 24 -2.98 -3.72 -14.13
N PHE A 25 -1.95 -3.44 -13.34
CA PHE A 25 -1.24 -2.17 -13.31
C PHE A 25 0.24 -2.36 -13.62
N LYS A 26 0.83 -1.35 -14.27
CA LYS A 26 2.28 -1.21 -14.45
C LYS A 26 2.88 -0.73 -13.14
N LEU A 27 2.91 -1.63 -12.16
CA LEU A 27 3.40 -1.39 -10.82
C LEU A 27 4.87 -0.98 -10.87
N LYS A 28 5.22 0.08 -10.14
CA LYS A 28 6.60 0.53 -9.94
C LYS A 28 7.07 0.24 -8.54
N GLU A 29 6.27 0.64 -7.55
CA GLU A 29 6.64 0.52 -6.15
C GLU A 29 5.40 0.23 -5.32
N ILE A 30 5.56 -0.57 -4.26
CA ILE A 30 4.54 -0.74 -3.24
C ILE A 30 5.19 -0.58 -1.86
N TYR A 31 4.53 0.16 -1.00
CA TYR A 31 4.98 0.42 0.37
C TYR A 31 3.91 0.01 1.37
N LEU A 32 4.34 -0.62 2.46
CA LEU A 32 3.58 -0.69 3.70
C LEU A 32 3.92 0.53 4.54
N TYR A 33 2.94 1.27 5.04
CA TYR A 33 3.18 2.42 5.92
C TYR A 33 2.14 2.46 7.05
N GLY A 34 1.94 3.65 7.63
CA GLY A 34 0.91 3.85 8.64
C GLY A 34 1.15 3.09 9.94
N SER A 35 0.07 2.62 10.55
CA SER A 35 0.05 2.13 11.94
C SER A 35 0.96 0.91 12.18
N TYR A 36 1.02 -0.01 11.22
CA TYR A 36 1.85 -1.21 11.27
C TYR A 36 3.36 -0.91 11.24
N ILE A 37 3.77 0.19 10.60
CA ILE A 37 5.17 0.63 10.63
C ILE A 37 5.47 1.46 11.88
N LYS A 38 4.53 2.32 12.30
CA LYS A 38 4.66 3.18 13.50
C LYS A 38 4.62 2.39 14.82
N GLY A 39 4.13 1.16 14.81
CA GLY A 39 4.09 0.28 15.98
C GLY A 39 2.92 0.56 16.94
N ASN A 40 1.90 1.29 16.47
CA ASN A 40 0.69 1.61 17.23
C ASN A 40 -0.58 0.96 16.64
N HIS A 41 -0.41 -0.09 15.83
CA HIS A 41 -1.52 -0.85 15.27
C HIS A 41 -2.26 -1.66 16.36
N THR A 42 -3.51 -1.97 16.08
CA THR A 42 -4.40 -2.85 16.83
C THR A 42 -4.85 -4.00 15.93
N GLU A 43 -5.59 -4.97 16.48
CA GLU A 43 -6.14 -6.09 15.71
C GLU A 43 -7.12 -5.65 14.60
N ASP A 44 -7.80 -4.51 14.81
CA ASP A 44 -8.76 -3.91 13.88
C ASP A 44 -8.14 -2.84 12.95
N SER A 45 -6.82 -2.66 12.99
CA SER A 45 -6.16 -1.65 12.14
C SER A 45 -6.15 -2.04 10.66
N ASP A 46 -6.36 -1.05 9.81
CA ASP A 46 -6.13 -1.16 8.38
C ASP A 46 -4.64 -1.35 8.06
N ILE A 47 -4.37 -2.03 6.95
CA ILE A 47 -3.04 -2.22 6.38
C ILE A 47 -2.86 -1.17 5.29
N ASP A 48 -2.29 -0.02 5.66
CA ASP A 48 -2.05 1.10 4.73
C ASP A 48 -0.99 0.73 3.67
N VAL A 49 -1.38 0.73 2.40
CA VAL A 49 -0.51 0.35 1.27
C VAL A 49 -0.47 1.46 0.23
N ALA A 50 0.68 2.10 0.07
CA ALA A 50 0.87 3.01 -1.06
C ALA A 50 1.23 2.20 -2.32
N VAL A 51 0.50 2.45 -3.41
CA VAL A 51 0.68 1.77 -4.69
C VAL A 51 1.11 2.81 -5.72
N VAL A 52 2.33 2.70 -6.25
CA VAL A 52 2.85 3.61 -7.27
C VAL A 52 2.86 2.91 -8.62
N ALA A 53 2.11 3.43 -9.60
CA ALA A 53 2.01 2.82 -10.93
C ALA A 53 1.89 3.84 -12.06
N GLU A 54 2.32 3.47 -13.27
CA GLU A 54 2.30 4.36 -14.45
C GLU A 54 0.90 4.53 -15.08
N ASN A 55 0.01 3.55 -14.92
CA ASN A 55 -1.25 3.46 -15.67
C ASN A 55 -2.50 3.64 -14.79
N PHE A 56 -2.36 4.37 -13.68
CA PHE A 56 -3.52 4.96 -13.02
C PHE A 56 -4.17 6.02 -13.91
N THR A 57 -5.47 6.20 -13.73
CA THR A 57 -6.27 7.14 -14.52
C THR A 57 -6.05 8.60 -14.08
N GLY A 58 -5.62 8.81 -12.84
CA GLY A 58 -5.57 10.12 -12.19
C GLY A 58 -6.89 10.50 -11.49
N ASP A 59 -7.95 9.72 -11.68
CA ASP A 59 -9.15 9.79 -10.85
C ASP A 59 -8.94 8.95 -9.59
N LEU A 60 -8.70 9.64 -8.48
CA LEU A 60 -8.44 9.01 -7.19
C LEU A 60 -9.54 8.02 -6.77
N VAL A 61 -10.82 8.32 -7.06
CA VAL A 61 -11.95 7.47 -6.66
C VAL A 61 -11.94 6.18 -7.48
N GLU A 62 -11.79 6.29 -8.80
CA GLU A 62 -11.77 5.11 -9.68
C GLU A 62 -10.53 4.25 -9.42
N ASP A 63 -9.35 4.85 -9.31
CA ASP A 63 -8.11 4.10 -9.07
C ASP A 63 -8.12 3.40 -7.71
N THR A 64 -8.60 4.08 -6.66
CA THR A 64 -8.81 3.45 -5.34
C THR A 64 -9.83 2.32 -5.42
N PHE A 65 -10.94 2.50 -6.14
CA PHE A 65 -11.97 1.47 -6.26
C PHE A 65 -11.47 0.22 -7.00
N ARG A 66 -10.64 0.38 -8.03
CA ARG A 66 -9.99 -0.74 -8.73
C ARG A 66 -9.04 -1.49 -7.80
N LEU A 67 -8.23 -0.78 -7.02
CA LEU A 67 -7.34 -1.37 -6.01
C LEU A 67 -8.13 -2.08 -4.88
N MET A 68 -9.23 -1.49 -4.44
CA MET A 68 -10.20 -2.07 -3.49
C MET A 68 -10.84 -3.37 -4.00
N LYS A 69 -11.05 -3.53 -5.32
CA LYS A 69 -11.54 -4.80 -5.87
C LYS A 69 -10.49 -5.90 -5.77
N LEU A 70 -9.22 -5.55 -6.02
CA LEU A 70 -8.11 -6.50 -5.95
C LEU A 70 -7.89 -7.04 -4.53
N ARG A 71 -8.03 -6.19 -3.50
CA ARG A 71 -7.77 -6.59 -2.11
C ARG A 71 -8.67 -7.73 -1.63
N ARG A 72 -9.89 -7.85 -2.19
CA ARG A 72 -10.90 -8.86 -1.82
C ARG A 72 -10.41 -10.30 -2.00
N LYS A 73 -9.39 -10.50 -2.84
CA LYS A 73 -8.75 -11.81 -3.07
C LYS A 73 -7.68 -12.14 -2.04
N ILE A 74 -7.27 -11.17 -1.22
CA ILE A 74 -6.08 -11.22 -0.38
C ILE A 74 -6.47 -10.96 1.09
N ASP A 75 -6.76 -9.71 1.43
CA ASP A 75 -7.13 -9.31 2.79
C ASP A 75 -7.98 -8.03 2.72
N TYR A 76 -9.11 -8.01 3.43
CA TYR A 76 -10.03 -6.87 3.47
C TYR A 76 -9.53 -5.70 4.31
N ARG A 77 -8.50 -5.89 5.14
CA ARG A 77 -7.87 -4.82 5.92
C ARG A 77 -6.98 -3.91 5.08
N ILE A 78 -6.60 -4.30 3.86
CA ILE A 78 -5.73 -3.48 3.01
C ILE A 78 -6.43 -2.18 2.64
N GLU A 79 -5.89 -1.04 3.02
CA GLU A 79 -6.31 0.28 2.53
C GLU A 79 -5.27 0.77 1.51
N PRO A 80 -5.56 0.72 0.21
CA PRO A 80 -4.64 1.10 -0.84
C PRO A 80 -4.76 2.59 -1.18
N HIS A 81 -3.61 3.23 -1.32
CA HIS A 81 -3.47 4.64 -1.68
C HIS A 81 -2.74 4.72 -3.04
N PRO A 82 -3.45 5.02 -4.13
CA PRO A 82 -2.84 5.09 -5.45
C PRO A 82 -2.03 6.37 -5.63
N PHE A 83 -0.85 6.24 -6.20
CA PHE A 83 -0.01 7.36 -6.65
C PHE A 83 0.39 7.17 -8.11
N LEU A 84 0.18 8.21 -8.91
CA LEU A 84 0.92 8.34 -10.16
C LEU A 84 2.40 8.54 -9.84
N VAL A 85 3.27 8.05 -10.72
CA VAL A 85 4.73 8.17 -10.55
C VAL A 85 5.16 9.62 -10.35
N ASP A 86 4.55 10.54 -11.11
CA ASP A 86 4.87 11.97 -11.05
C ASP A 86 4.39 12.64 -9.76
N ASP A 87 3.36 12.11 -9.10
CA ASP A 87 2.81 12.64 -7.85
C ASP A 87 3.49 12.06 -6.60
N PHE A 88 4.30 11.00 -6.77
CA PHE A 88 4.99 10.32 -5.67
C PHE A 88 6.31 11.01 -5.31
N HIS A 89 6.21 12.20 -4.72
CA HIS A 89 7.35 13.03 -4.33
C HIS A 89 7.11 13.77 -3.00
N GLU A 90 8.16 14.30 -2.36
CA GLU A 90 8.08 14.92 -1.02
C GLU A 90 7.20 16.17 -0.91
N ASN A 91 6.79 16.79 -2.02
CA ASN A 91 5.84 17.92 -1.99
C ASN A 91 4.39 17.47 -1.80
N ASN A 92 4.08 16.19 -2.06
CA ASN A 92 2.80 15.61 -1.72
C ASN A 92 2.88 15.15 -0.25
N PRO A 93 2.03 15.69 0.65
CA PRO A 93 2.13 15.41 2.09
C PRO A 93 2.04 13.92 2.43
N GLU A 94 1.21 13.17 1.73
CA GLU A 94 1.03 11.73 1.97
C GLU A 94 2.19 10.93 1.40
N ALA A 95 2.59 11.20 0.14
CA ALA A 95 3.77 10.55 -0.44
C ALA A 95 5.03 10.81 0.39
N LYS A 96 5.18 12.02 0.95
CA LYS A 96 6.27 12.37 1.86
C LYS A 96 6.31 11.47 3.09
N GLU A 97 5.17 11.14 3.67
CA GLU A 97 5.11 10.22 4.82
C GLU A 97 5.56 8.81 4.42
N VAL A 98 5.05 8.32 3.28
CA VAL A 98 5.41 7.01 2.73
C VAL A 98 6.92 6.94 2.44
N ILE A 99 7.48 7.95 1.77
CA ILE A 99 8.91 8.01 1.42
C ILE A 99 9.78 8.02 2.68
N LYS A 100 9.37 8.75 3.72
CA LYS A 100 10.18 8.94 4.94
C LYS A 100 10.13 7.77 5.91
N SER A 101 8.97 7.12 6.00
CA SER A 101 8.71 6.15 7.08
C SER A 101 8.22 4.80 6.58
N GLY A 102 7.72 4.71 5.36
CA GLY A 102 7.20 3.48 4.78
C GLY A 102 8.29 2.42 4.56
N LEU A 103 7.88 1.17 4.64
CA LEU A 103 8.67 0.02 4.25
C LEU A 103 8.40 -0.31 2.79
N LYS A 104 9.40 -0.13 1.91
CA LYS A 104 9.32 -0.61 0.53
C LYS A 104 9.25 -2.13 0.50
N VAL A 105 8.26 -2.66 -0.20
CA VAL A 105 8.02 -4.11 -0.33
C VAL A 105 8.33 -4.61 -1.74
N VAL A 106 8.03 -3.79 -2.76
CA VAL A 106 8.39 -3.99 -4.18
C VAL A 106 9.11 -2.75 -4.68
#